data_AF-A0A2V2RSJ6-F1
#
_entry.id   AF-A0A2V2RSJ6-F1
#
_cell.length_a   1.000
_cell.length_b   1.000
_cell.length_c   1.000
_cell.angle_alpha   90.00
_cell.angle_beta   90.00
_cell.angle_gamma   90.00
#
_symmetry.space_group_name_H-M   'P 1'
#
loop_
_entity.id
_entity.type
_entity.pdbx_description
1 polymer ?
#
loop_
_entity_poly.entity_id
_entity_poly.type
_entity_poly.pdbx_seq_one_letter_code
_entity_poly.pdbx_strand_id
1 'polypeptide(L)'
;MSQAIQRTAAGKREIDPSNLRRAFLYSADSTPQDGVTAATTALTRRQFVCTSMQAAAGLALASLATDKCFGSGKLLPPVALFTKVCQELKLDFEQSAQVAAESGLDGIDCPVRAGGEILPEEASEKVPRYAEALRRHGLRMLLLTTGIQDVSSPHARDILHAGKCLGIRYYRLGYWSHQPERSPKMLVTEIRSSLKELAGLNKDLGVCGVFQNHSAPRDHSRRNAGCDLAELFDIVKDFDPDQIGVAFDLAHALVEHGDGWHEHFERLQQHIRVVYVKDVQRPSRFVQLGEGDFGRTDLLQLLAKMNYRAPLSLHIEYDWAPKDSRSKETLVKTIKENRRVLGQWLAKVN
;
A
#
# COMPACT_ATOMS: atom_id res chain seq x y z
N MET A 1 -7.23 41.04 41.47
CA MET A 1 -7.82 42.30 40.95
C MET A 1 -7.12 42.56 39.60
N SER A 2 -7.83 42.62 38.47
CA SER A 2 -8.54 43.81 37.91
C SER A 2 -7.56 44.96 37.58
N GLN A 3 -7.53 45.58 36.39
CA GLN A 3 -8.40 45.59 35.18
C GLN A 3 -7.51 45.72 33.90
N ALA A 4 -7.93 45.48 32.65
CA ALA A 4 -9.07 44.75 32.05
C ALA A 4 -8.79 44.48 30.53
N ILE A 5 -9.77 43.97 29.79
CA ILE A 5 -9.72 43.50 28.38
C ILE A 5 -10.42 44.47 27.39
N GLN A 6 -9.84 44.63 26.18
CA GLN A 6 -10.43 45.04 24.87
C GLN A 6 -9.29 44.93 23.83
N ARG A 7 -9.40 44.85 22.49
CA ARG A 7 -10.42 44.95 21.40
C ARG A 7 -9.83 44.17 20.19
N THR A 8 -10.51 43.62 19.16
CA THR A 8 -11.91 43.24 18.83
C THR A 8 -11.85 42.28 17.62
N ALA A 9 -12.96 41.63 17.21
CA ALA A 9 -12.98 40.59 16.16
C ALA A 9 -13.23 41.11 14.71
N ALA A 10 -13.08 40.20 13.73
CA ALA A 10 -13.15 40.47 12.29
C ALA A 10 -14.54 40.86 11.76
N GLY A 11 -14.57 41.68 10.70
CA GLY A 11 -15.80 42.05 9.97
C GLY A 11 -15.84 41.43 8.56
N LYS A 12 -16.93 40.72 8.26
CA LYS A 12 -17.30 40.37 6.87
C LYS A 12 -17.80 41.62 6.12
N ARG A 13 -17.74 41.61 4.79
CA ARG A 13 -18.57 42.48 3.94
C ARG A 13 -19.39 41.61 3.00
N GLU A 14 -20.63 41.99 2.83
CA GLU A 14 -21.62 41.37 1.95
C GLU A 14 -22.05 42.45 0.92
N ILE A 15 -22.43 42.05 -0.30
CA ILE A 15 -22.64 42.99 -1.42
C ILE A 15 -24.10 42.91 -1.88
N ASP A 16 -24.80 44.04 -1.80
CA ASP A 16 -26.16 44.25 -2.32
C ASP A 16 -26.10 44.60 -3.83
N PRO A 17 -26.73 43.81 -4.72
CA PRO A 17 -26.73 44.05 -6.16
C PRO A 17 -28.00 44.78 -6.64
N SER A 18 -28.25 46.02 -6.20
CA SER A 18 -29.39 46.84 -6.65
C SER A 18 -29.02 48.27 -7.11
N ASN A 19 -28.99 48.48 -8.45
CA ASN A 19 -29.17 49.73 -9.23
C ASN A 19 -28.58 49.52 -10.66
N LEU A 20 -29.33 49.33 -11.75
CA LEU A 20 -30.31 50.19 -12.47
C LEU A 20 -29.73 51.13 -13.56
N ARG A 21 -29.53 50.55 -14.75
CA ARG A 21 -29.84 51.05 -16.12
C ARG A 21 -29.90 52.58 -16.39
N ARG A 22 -28.98 53.06 -17.23
CA ARG A 22 -29.20 53.86 -18.48
C ARG A 22 -27.86 53.88 -19.26
N ALA A 23 -27.71 53.48 -20.52
CA ALA A 23 -28.48 53.69 -21.77
C ALA A 23 -28.22 55.06 -22.43
N PHE A 24 -27.52 55.03 -23.58
CA PHE A 24 -27.46 56.08 -24.60
C PHE A 24 -27.28 55.44 -25.98
N LEU A 25 -27.69 56.13 -27.05
CA LEU A 25 -27.82 55.62 -28.43
C LEU A 25 -27.20 56.60 -29.44
N TYR A 26 -26.51 56.06 -30.47
CA TYR A 26 -26.32 56.54 -31.86
C TYR A 26 -25.12 55.77 -32.48
N SER A 27 -24.97 55.55 -33.79
CA SER A 27 -25.90 55.48 -34.94
C SER A 27 -25.09 55.05 -36.19
N ALA A 28 -25.68 54.28 -37.12
CA ALA A 28 -25.43 54.32 -38.58
C ALA A 28 -26.13 53.15 -39.31
N ASP A 29 -26.67 53.40 -40.50
CA ASP A 29 -27.23 52.37 -41.39
C ASP A 29 -26.17 51.66 -42.26
N SER A 30 -26.40 50.39 -42.56
CA SER A 30 -26.11 49.81 -43.89
C SER A 30 -26.78 48.43 -44.03
N THR A 31 -27.29 48.15 -45.22
CA THR A 31 -27.93 46.86 -45.60
C THR A 31 -27.10 46.19 -46.72
N PRO A 32 -27.39 44.94 -47.15
CA PRO A 32 -26.60 43.81 -46.68
C PRO A 32 -25.79 43.13 -47.80
N GLN A 33 -24.76 42.37 -47.42
CA GLN A 33 -24.12 41.37 -48.27
C GLN A 33 -23.94 40.03 -47.53
N ASP A 34 -23.87 38.96 -48.31
CA ASP A 34 -24.11 37.59 -47.87
C ASP A 34 -23.08 37.05 -46.86
N GLY A 35 -23.58 36.50 -45.75
CA GLY A 35 -22.77 35.91 -44.69
C GLY A 35 -23.42 34.66 -44.11
N VAL A 36 -22.81 33.50 -44.36
CA VAL A 36 -23.32 32.16 -44.02
C VAL A 36 -23.80 32.06 -42.56
N THR A 37 -25.10 31.84 -42.37
CA THR A 37 -25.67 31.57 -41.04
C THR A 37 -25.30 30.16 -40.57
N ALA A 38 -24.19 30.04 -39.85
CA ALA A 38 -23.85 28.83 -39.12
C ALA A 38 -24.86 28.60 -37.98
N ALA A 39 -25.84 27.72 -38.21
CA ALA A 39 -26.83 27.36 -37.21
C ALA A 39 -26.18 26.51 -36.10
N THR A 40 -25.88 27.14 -34.96
CA THR A 40 -25.28 26.47 -33.78
C THR A 40 -26.29 25.54 -33.12
N THR A 41 -26.50 24.36 -33.68
CA THR A 41 -27.37 23.32 -33.11
C THR A 41 -26.75 22.79 -31.82
N ALA A 42 -27.25 23.26 -30.67
CA ALA A 42 -26.85 22.75 -29.37
C ALA A 42 -27.16 21.24 -29.28
N LEU A 43 -26.11 20.43 -29.09
CA LEU A 43 -26.24 18.97 -28.97
C LEU A 43 -27.18 18.61 -27.81
N THR A 44 -28.23 17.85 -28.10
CA THR A 44 -29.12 17.36 -27.03
C THR A 44 -28.37 16.37 -26.14
N ARG A 45 -28.73 16.30 -24.85
CA ARG A 45 -28.18 15.31 -23.89
C ARG A 45 -28.21 13.87 -24.44
N ARG A 46 -29.20 13.53 -25.27
CA ARG A 46 -29.35 12.21 -25.87
C ARG A 46 -28.33 11.94 -26.99
N GLN A 47 -28.04 12.94 -27.83
CA GLN A 47 -26.99 12.86 -28.84
C GLN A 47 -25.60 12.78 -28.20
N PHE A 48 -25.33 13.59 -27.17
CA PHE A 48 -24.07 13.54 -26.42
C PHE A 48 -23.75 12.13 -25.92
N VAL A 49 -24.70 11.48 -25.24
CA VAL A 49 -24.54 10.09 -24.74
C VAL A 49 -24.29 9.09 -25.88
N CYS A 50 -25.01 9.18 -27.00
CA CYS A 50 -24.78 8.30 -28.14
C CYS A 50 -23.37 8.45 -28.74
N THR A 51 -22.86 9.68 -28.86
CA THR A 51 -21.50 9.93 -29.36
C THR A 51 -20.43 9.47 -28.35
N SER A 52 -20.67 9.61 -27.04
CA SER A 52 -19.74 9.11 -26.01
C SER A 52 -19.53 7.59 -26.08
N MET A 53 -20.57 6.81 -26.39
CA MET A 53 -20.48 5.35 -26.45
C MET A 53 -19.58 4.85 -27.59
N GLN A 54 -19.48 5.59 -28.70
CA GLN A 54 -18.61 5.20 -29.83
C GLN A 54 -17.12 5.43 -29.54
N ALA A 55 -16.78 6.46 -28.75
CA ALA A 55 -15.41 6.67 -28.28
C ALA A 55 -14.94 5.57 -27.31
N ALA A 56 -15.83 5.07 -26.44
CA ALA A 56 -15.51 4.00 -25.49
C ALA A 56 -15.18 2.67 -26.18
N ALA A 57 -15.88 2.32 -27.27
CA ALA A 57 -15.63 1.09 -28.02
C ALA A 57 -14.23 1.06 -28.67
N GLY A 58 -13.71 2.22 -29.08
CA GLY A 58 -12.38 2.33 -29.71
C GLY A 58 -11.22 1.99 -28.77
N LEU A 59 -11.28 2.40 -27.50
CA LEU A 59 -10.23 2.08 -26.53
C LEU A 59 -10.31 0.63 -26.02
N ALA A 60 -11.50 0.04 -25.95
CA ALA A 60 -11.69 -1.32 -25.44
C ALA A 60 -10.91 -2.38 -26.25
N LEU A 61 -10.77 -2.18 -27.56
CA LEU A 61 -10.02 -3.09 -28.45
C LEU A 61 -8.49 -2.87 -28.40
N ALA A 62 -8.01 -1.72 -27.94
CA ALA A 62 -6.57 -1.44 -27.82
C ALA A 62 -5.93 -2.14 -26.61
N SER A 63 -6.67 -2.33 -25.52
CA SER A 63 -6.16 -3.01 -24.31
C SER A 63 -5.99 -4.53 -24.44
N LEU A 64 -6.46 -5.14 -25.55
CA LEU A 64 -6.30 -6.57 -25.82
C LEU A 64 -5.05 -6.90 -26.65
N ALA A 65 -4.20 -5.91 -26.94
CA ALA A 65 -3.08 -6.03 -27.88
C ALA A 65 -1.68 -5.82 -27.24
N THR A 66 -1.53 -6.09 -25.94
CA THR A 66 -0.22 -6.00 -25.24
C THR A 66 0.19 -7.25 -24.45
N ASP A 67 -0.38 -8.42 -24.76
CA ASP A 67 0.21 -9.71 -24.35
C ASP A 67 1.49 -9.99 -25.16
N LYS A 68 2.56 -9.25 -24.83
CA LYS A 68 3.91 -9.53 -25.30
C LYS A 68 4.39 -10.86 -24.71
N CYS A 69 4.19 -11.94 -25.47
CA CYS A 69 4.85 -13.24 -25.39
C CYS A 69 5.75 -13.46 -24.15
N PHE A 70 5.14 -13.67 -22.99
CA PHE A 70 5.85 -14.23 -21.84
C PHE A 70 6.09 -15.71 -22.15
N GLY A 71 7.35 -16.08 -22.37
CA GLY A 71 7.74 -17.48 -22.53
C GLY A 71 7.33 -18.31 -21.30
N SER A 72 7.10 -19.60 -21.49
CA SER A 72 6.49 -20.52 -20.51
C SER A 72 7.38 -20.90 -19.31
N GLY A 73 8.19 -19.97 -18.81
CA GLY A 73 8.86 -20.09 -17.52
C GLY A 73 7.88 -19.86 -16.36
N LYS A 74 8.17 -20.42 -15.19
CA LYS A 74 7.39 -20.16 -13.97
C LYS A 74 7.50 -18.68 -13.60
N LEU A 75 6.38 -17.96 -13.70
CA LEU A 75 6.24 -16.58 -13.22
C LEU A 75 6.63 -16.52 -11.74
N LEU A 76 7.71 -15.80 -11.44
CA LEU A 76 8.16 -15.57 -10.07
C LEU A 76 7.20 -14.63 -9.32
N PRO A 77 7.11 -14.77 -7.98
CA PRO A 77 6.49 -13.75 -7.13
C PRO A 77 7.11 -12.35 -7.36
N PRO A 78 6.31 -11.29 -7.50
CA PRO A 78 6.83 -9.93 -7.68
C PRO A 78 7.44 -9.41 -6.38
N VAL A 79 8.57 -8.69 -6.47
CA VAL A 79 9.30 -8.16 -5.31
C VAL A 79 8.99 -6.67 -5.12
N ALA A 80 8.48 -6.33 -3.94
CA ALA A 80 8.24 -4.97 -3.48
C ALA A 80 9.40 -4.47 -2.60
N LEU A 81 9.67 -3.16 -2.58
CA LEU A 81 10.44 -2.51 -1.51
C LEU A 81 9.49 -1.97 -0.43
N PHE A 82 9.75 -2.24 0.84
CA PHE A 82 9.14 -1.47 1.93
C PHE A 82 9.82 -0.09 2.03
N THR A 83 9.14 0.96 1.57
CA THR A 83 9.76 2.27 1.27
C THR A 83 10.15 3.11 2.48
N LYS A 84 10.03 2.59 3.72
CA LYS A 84 10.57 3.21 4.94
C LYS A 84 12.02 3.70 4.79
N VAL A 85 12.87 3.02 4.02
CA VAL A 85 14.26 3.45 3.74
C VAL A 85 14.35 4.65 2.79
N CYS A 86 13.38 4.84 1.89
CA CYS A 86 13.21 6.06 1.10
C CYS A 86 12.73 7.21 1.99
N GLN A 87 11.79 6.94 2.90
CA GLN A 87 11.35 7.88 3.94
C GLN A 87 12.50 8.33 4.86
N GLU A 88 13.41 7.43 5.27
CA GLU A 88 14.62 7.77 6.06
C GLU A 88 15.53 8.77 5.34
N LEU A 89 15.62 8.67 4.01
CA LEU A 89 16.36 9.61 3.15
C LEU A 89 15.54 10.86 2.75
N LYS A 90 14.26 10.93 3.13
CA LYS A 90 13.30 11.99 2.73
C LYS A 90 13.13 12.11 1.20
N LEU A 91 13.22 11.00 0.48
CA LEU A 91 13.01 10.98 -0.97
C LEU A 91 11.54 11.31 -1.31
N ASP A 92 11.32 11.96 -2.45
CA ASP A 92 9.97 12.13 -3.01
C ASP A 92 9.49 10.86 -3.75
N PHE A 93 8.24 10.87 -4.22
CA PHE A 93 7.63 9.73 -4.92
C PHE A 93 8.32 9.36 -6.25
N GLU A 94 8.89 10.34 -6.96
CA GLU A 94 9.59 10.14 -8.22
C GLU A 94 11.00 9.58 -7.96
N GLN A 95 11.72 10.14 -6.99
CA GLN A 95 13.00 9.62 -6.52
C GLN A 95 12.89 8.19 -5.95
N SER A 96 11.81 7.89 -5.23
CA SER A 96 11.57 6.57 -4.63
C SER A 96 11.16 5.52 -5.68
N ALA A 97 10.37 5.92 -6.68
CA ALA A 97 10.11 5.08 -7.85
C ALA A 97 11.41 4.77 -8.63
N GLN A 98 12.27 5.78 -8.83
CA GLN A 98 13.59 5.56 -9.45
C GLN A 98 14.46 4.59 -8.64
N VAL A 99 14.52 4.72 -7.30
CA VAL A 99 15.27 3.78 -6.43
C VAL A 99 14.80 2.33 -6.63
N ALA A 100 13.50 2.08 -6.64
CA ALA A 100 12.95 0.74 -6.85
C ALA A 100 13.22 0.20 -8.27
N ALA A 101 13.07 1.04 -9.30
CA ALA A 101 13.27 0.66 -10.70
C ALA A 101 14.74 0.41 -11.02
N GLU A 102 15.64 1.32 -10.63
CA GLU A 102 17.08 1.15 -10.77
C GLU A 102 17.58 -0.13 -10.09
N SER A 103 16.90 -0.57 -9.01
CA SER A 103 17.26 -1.76 -8.22
C SER A 103 16.70 -3.09 -8.74
N GLY A 104 15.89 -3.09 -9.81
CA GLY A 104 15.33 -4.32 -10.38
C GLY A 104 14.20 -4.94 -9.55
N LEU A 105 13.31 -4.09 -9.03
CA LEU A 105 12.09 -4.49 -8.31
C LEU A 105 10.84 -4.35 -9.18
N ASP A 106 9.74 -4.98 -8.75
CA ASP A 106 8.45 -4.98 -9.43
C ASP A 106 7.50 -3.89 -8.90
N GLY A 107 7.83 -3.30 -7.74
CA GLY A 107 6.98 -2.31 -7.07
C GLY A 107 7.39 -1.97 -5.64
N ILE A 108 6.42 -1.47 -4.86
CA ILE A 108 6.61 -1.05 -3.46
C ILE A 108 5.50 -1.54 -2.50
N ASP A 109 5.84 -1.59 -1.22
CA ASP A 109 4.98 -1.64 -0.04
C ASP A 109 5.00 -0.25 0.60
N CYS A 110 3.91 0.52 0.44
CA CYS A 110 3.88 1.94 0.77
C CYS A 110 3.32 2.18 2.19
N PRO A 111 4.03 2.87 3.11
CA PRO A 111 3.53 3.20 4.44
C PRO A 111 2.44 4.29 4.39
N VAL A 112 1.16 3.88 4.46
CA VAL A 112 -0.03 4.75 4.53
C VAL A 112 -0.61 4.71 5.95
N ARG A 113 0.05 5.43 6.87
CA ARG A 113 -0.22 5.38 8.32
C ARG A 113 0.36 6.59 9.04
N ALA A 114 0.00 6.79 10.31
CA ALA A 114 0.64 7.78 11.17
C ALA A 114 2.18 7.60 11.15
N GLY A 115 2.90 8.68 10.79
CA GLY A 115 4.35 8.69 10.62
C GLY A 115 4.88 7.86 9.45
N GLY A 116 4.06 7.53 8.46
CA GLY A 116 4.46 6.92 7.18
C GLY A 116 4.89 7.94 6.12
N GLU A 117 5.04 7.50 4.87
CA GLU A 117 5.28 8.37 3.71
C GLU A 117 4.02 9.14 3.31
N ILE A 118 2.85 8.56 3.58
CA ILE A 118 1.54 9.15 3.36
C ILE A 118 0.75 9.05 4.67
N LEU A 119 0.16 10.16 5.12
CA LEU A 119 -0.74 10.16 6.26
C LEU A 119 -2.15 9.67 5.84
N PRO A 120 -2.91 8.98 6.71
CA PRO A 120 -4.24 8.45 6.39
C PRO A 120 -5.18 9.46 5.73
N GLU A 121 -5.21 10.69 6.24
CA GLU A 121 -6.02 11.81 5.77
C GLU A 121 -5.61 12.35 4.39
N GLU A 122 -4.41 12.05 3.92
CA GLU A 122 -3.88 12.46 2.61
C GLU A 122 -3.98 11.35 1.54
N ALA A 123 -4.43 10.15 1.93
CA ALA A 123 -4.31 8.94 1.11
C ALA A 123 -5.04 9.03 -0.23
N SER A 124 -6.20 9.69 -0.27
CA SER A 124 -7.03 9.87 -1.47
C SER A 124 -6.35 10.74 -2.55
N GLU A 125 -5.46 11.67 -2.19
CA GLU A 125 -4.63 12.44 -3.13
C GLU A 125 -3.29 11.74 -3.41
N LYS A 126 -2.57 11.38 -2.35
CA LYS A 126 -1.16 11.00 -2.44
C LYS A 126 -0.94 9.58 -2.96
N VAL A 127 -1.83 8.62 -2.65
CA VAL A 127 -1.66 7.23 -3.11
C VAL A 127 -1.79 7.14 -4.64
N PRO A 128 -2.81 7.75 -5.30
CA PRO A 128 -2.85 7.84 -6.76
C PRO A 128 -1.66 8.59 -7.36
N ARG A 129 -1.21 9.69 -6.75
CA ARG A 129 -0.05 10.47 -7.21
C ARG A 129 1.26 9.68 -7.18
N TYR A 130 1.45 8.84 -6.17
CA TYR A 130 2.61 7.94 -6.05
C TYR A 130 2.49 6.76 -7.03
N ALA A 131 1.30 6.16 -7.18
CA ALA A 131 1.06 5.12 -8.19
C ALA A 131 1.35 5.61 -9.62
N GLU A 132 1.03 6.86 -9.95
CA GLU A 132 1.38 7.50 -11.22
C GLU A 132 2.90 7.73 -11.37
N ALA A 133 3.63 8.00 -10.29
CA ALA A 133 5.10 8.05 -10.31
C ALA A 133 5.72 6.67 -10.56
N LEU A 134 5.24 5.64 -9.88
CA LEU A 134 5.65 4.25 -10.10
C LEU A 134 5.40 3.80 -11.55
N ARG A 135 4.23 4.14 -12.10
CA ARG A 135 3.82 3.78 -13.46
C ARG A 135 4.76 4.33 -14.54
N ARG A 136 5.36 5.52 -14.35
CA ARG A 136 6.36 6.08 -15.27
C ARG A 136 7.61 5.21 -15.41
N HIS A 137 7.94 4.44 -14.38
CA HIS A 137 9.08 3.51 -14.35
C HIS A 137 8.69 2.04 -14.57
N GLY A 138 7.43 1.78 -14.97
CA GLY A 138 6.90 0.42 -15.15
C GLY A 138 6.61 -0.33 -13.84
N LEU A 139 6.71 0.34 -12.69
CA LEU A 139 6.47 -0.23 -11.37
C LEU A 139 4.99 -0.18 -10.98
N ARG A 140 4.63 -0.94 -9.93
CA ARG A 140 3.31 -0.90 -9.28
C ARG A 140 3.42 -0.62 -7.79
N MET A 141 2.35 -0.13 -7.19
CA MET A 141 2.17 -0.24 -5.74
C MET A 141 1.56 -1.62 -5.48
N LEU A 142 2.28 -2.49 -4.77
CA LEU A 142 1.93 -3.92 -4.66
C LEU A 142 1.16 -4.22 -3.36
N LEU A 143 1.40 -3.44 -2.31
CA LEU A 143 0.62 -3.42 -1.07
C LEU A 143 0.74 -2.09 -0.32
N LEU A 144 -0.14 -1.88 0.66
CA LEU A 144 -0.10 -0.74 1.58
C LEU A 144 0.24 -1.18 3.01
N THR A 145 1.21 -0.56 3.66
CA THR A 145 1.46 -0.74 5.10
C THR A 145 0.64 0.27 5.91
N THR A 146 -0.49 -0.18 6.45
CA THR A 146 -1.46 0.71 7.12
C THR A 146 -1.42 0.63 8.64
N GLY A 147 -2.31 1.41 9.29
CA GLY A 147 -2.69 1.27 10.70
C GLY A 147 -4.12 0.76 10.92
N ILE A 148 -4.81 0.24 9.89
CA ILE A 148 -6.23 -0.12 9.95
C ILE A 148 -6.45 -1.35 10.84
N GLN A 149 -7.28 -1.23 11.87
CA GLN A 149 -7.66 -2.34 12.77
C GLN A 149 -9.10 -2.82 12.52
N ASP A 150 -9.97 -1.93 12.04
CA ASP A 150 -11.39 -2.17 11.78
C ASP A 150 -11.96 -1.14 10.78
N VAL A 151 -13.25 -1.22 10.48
CA VAL A 151 -13.96 -0.30 9.56
C VAL A 151 -14.22 1.10 10.13
N SER A 152 -13.86 1.37 11.39
CA SER A 152 -13.95 2.68 12.05
C SER A 152 -12.61 3.41 12.13
N SER A 153 -11.51 2.69 11.89
CA SER A 153 -10.14 3.22 11.90
C SER A 153 -9.99 4.43 10.97
N PRO A 154 -9.24 5.49 11.34
CA PRO A 154 -9.16 6.74 10.59
C PRO A 154 -8.83 6.53 9.10
N HIS A 155 -9.67 7.10 8.24
CA HIS A 155 -9.58 7.02 6.76
C HIS A 155 -9.53 5.59 6.18
N ALA A 156 -9.91 4.55 6.92
CA ALA A 156 -9.85 3.17 6.43
C ALA A 156 -10.62 2.96 5.12
N ARG A 157 -11.84 3.53 4.99
CA ARG A 157 -12.61 3.47 3.74
C ARG A 157 -11.88 4.17 2.60
N ASP A 158 -11.35 5.37 2.82
CA ASP A 158 -10.66 6.17 1.79
C ASP A 158 -9.41 5.46 1.27
N ILE A 159 -8.60 4.91 2.19
CA ILE A 159 -7.39 4.13 1.88
C ILE A 159 -7.72 2.88 1.07
N LEU A 160 -8.74 2.10 1.48
CA LEU A 160 -9.10 0.86 0.81
C LEU A 160 -9.81 1.09 -0.54
N HIS A 161 -10.59 2.17 -0.67
CA HIS A 161 -11.12 2.60 -1.97
C HIS A 161 -10.02 3.08 -2.92
N ALA A 162 -9.04 3.86 -2.45
CA ALA A 162 -7.87 4.22 -3.25
C ALA A 162 -7.08 2.99 -3.70
N GLY A 163 -6.88 2.01 -2.80
CA GLY A 163 -6.30 0.71 -3.12
C GLY A 163 -7.05 -0.03 -4.22
N LYS A 164 -8.37 -0.19 -4.09
CA LYS A 164 -9.25 -0.82 -5.09
C LYS A 164 -9.14 -0.14 -6.46
N CYS A 165 -9.22 1.19 -6.52
CA CYS A 165 -9.14 1.96 -7.76
C CYS A 165 -7.79 1.82 -8.49
N LEU A 166 -6.73 1.47 -7.77
CA LEU A 166 -5.38 1.27 -8.30
C LEU A 166 -5.01 -0.22 -8.50
N GLY A 167 -5.94 -1.15 -8.24
CA GLY A 167 -5.70 -2.59 -8.33
C GLY A 167 -4.81 -3.17 -7.21
N ILE A 168 -4.63 -2.44 -6.10
CA ILE A 168 -3.81 -2.87 -4.96
C ILE A 168 -4.61 -3.87 -4.13
N ARG A 169 -4.26 -5.16 -4.23
CA ARG A 169 -5.01 -6.23 -3.56
C ARG A 169 -4.77 -6.33 -2.05
N TYR A 170 -3.58 -5.98 -1.56
CA TYR A 170 -3.18 -6.29 -0.19
C TYR A 170 -2.90 -5.03 0.63
N TYR A 171 -3.29 -5.06 1.91
CA TYR A 171 -2.88 -4.05 2.88
C TYR A 171 -2.57 -4.67 4.24
N ARG A 172 -1.46 -4.27 4.84
CA ARG A 172 -1.04 -4.71 6.16
C ARG A 172 -1.87 -4.01 7.24
N LEU A 173 -2.44 -4.80 8.15
CA LEU A 173 -3.28 -4.34 9.26
C LEU A 173 -2.49 -3.54 10.32
N GLY A 174 -3.22 -2.87 11.21
CA GLY A 174 -2.68 -2.21 12.41
C GLY A 174 -2.12 -3.19 13.45
N TYR A 175 -1.83 -2.68 14.64
CA TYR A 175 -1.19 -3.44 15.73
C TYR A 175 -2.09 -3.46 16.96
N TRP A 176 -2.28 -4.66 17.54
CA TRP A 176 -2.84 -4.84 18.86
C TRP A 176 -1.72 -5.28 19.81
N SER A 177 -1.70 -4.77 21.03
CA SER A 177 -0.68 -5.10 22.04
C SER A 177 -1.32 -5.67 23.30
N HIS A 178 -0.76 -6.78 23.78
CA HIS A 178 -1.11 -7.36 25.07
C HIS A 178 -0.88 -6.36 26.21
N GLN A 179 -1.78 -6.38 27.19
CA GLN A 179 -1.69 -5.58 28.42
C GLN A 179 -1.64 -6.55 29.62
N PRO A 180 -0.79 -6.34 30.64
CA PRO A 180 -0.63 -7.30 31.74
C PRO A 180 -1.92 -7.66 32.49
N GLU A 181 -2.88 -6.74 32.52
CA GLU A 181 -4.15 -6.86 33.24
C GLU A 181 -5.27 -7.49 32.39
N ARG A 182 -5.03 -7.75 31.09
CA ARG A 182 -6.03 -8.32 30.17
C ARG A 182 -5.73 -9.78 29.85
N SER A 183 -6.79 -10.58 29.73
CA SER A 183 -6.67 -11.97 29.27
C SER A 183 -6.33 -12.01 27.77
N PRO A 184 -5.28 -12.75 27.35
CA PRO A 184 -4.96 -12.97 25.92
C PRO A 184 -6.14 -13.50 25.11
N LYS A 185 -6.97 -14.38 25.70
CA LYS A 185 -8.18 -14.92 25.05
C LYS A 185 -9.25 -13.85 24.79
N MET A 186 -9.35 -12.84 25.65
CA MET A 186 -10.22 -11.69 25.41
C MET A 186 -9.67 -10.83 24.27
N LEU A 187 -8.35 -10.57 24.23
CA LEU A 187 -7.74 -9.81 23.14
C LEU A 187 -7.93 -10.50 21.77
N VAL A 188 -7.73 -11.82 21.68
CA VAL A 188 -8.02 -12.59 20.46
C VAL A 188 -9.50 -12.48 20.06
N THR A 189 -10.41 -12.46 21.03
CA THR A 189 -11.86 -12.30 20.78
C THR A 189 -12.20 -10.88 20.30
N GLU A 190 -11.61 -9.85 20.91
CA GLU A 190 -11.73 -8.44 20.51
C GLU A 190 -11.23 -8.25 19.07
N ILE A 191 -10.03 -8.73 18.74
CA ILE A 191 -9.44 -8.69 17.39
C ILE A 191 -10.36 -9.35 16.36
N ARG A 192 -10.83 -10.58 16.64
CA ARG A 192 -11.72 -11.31 15.74
C ARG A 192 -13.06 -10.61 15.53
N SER A 193 -13.54 -9.84 16.50
CA SER A 193 -14.73 -8.99 16.34
C SER A 193 -14.45 -7.82 15.39
N SER A 194 -13.36 -7.06 15.62
CA SER A 194 -12.92 -5.96 14.74
C SER A 194 -12.70 -6.40 13.29
N LEU A 195 -12.06 -7.56 13.09
CA LEU A 195 -11.77 -8.09 11.76
C LEU A 195 -13.01 -8.65 11.04
N LYS A 196 -14.11 -8.97 11.75
CA LYS A 196 -15.34 -9.52 11.13
C LYS A 196 -16.04 -8.52 10.22
N GLU A 197 -16.16 -7.27 10.64
CA GLU A 197 -16.74 -6.21 9.78
C GLU A 197 -15.77 -5.82 8.67
N LEU A 198 -14.46 -5.81 8.97
CA LEU A 198 -13.41 -5.50 8.01
C LEU A 198 -13.32 -6.55 6.89
N ALA A 199 -13.52 -7.83 7.19
CA ALA A 199 -13.62 -8.91 6.21
C ALA A 199 -14.77 -8.69 5.20
N GLY A 200 -15.92 -8.21 5.67
CA GLY A 200 -17.05 -7.83 4.82
C GLY A 200 -16.69 -6.69 3.86
N LEU A 201 -16.10 -5.61 4.37
CA LEU A 201 -15.62 -4.49 3.55
C LEU A 201 -14.55 -4.94 2.53
N ASN A 202 -13.62 -5.79 2.97
CA ASN A 202 -12.57 -6.37 2.14
C ASN A 202 -13.15 -7.16 0.96
N LYS A 203 -14.17 -7.99 1.22
CA LYS A 203 -14.92 -8.74 0.20
C LYS A 203 -15.57 -7.82 -0.84
N ASP A 204 -16.31 -6.80 -0.40
CA ASP A 204 -16.99 -5.85 -1.29
C ASP A 204 -16.02 -4.99 -2.11
N LEU A 205 -14.81 -4.75 -1.57
CA LEU A 205 -13.75 -4.04 -2.25
C LEU A 205 -12.85 -4.94 -3.13
N GLY A 206 -12.81 -6.25 -2.91
CA GLY A 206 -11.90 -7.17 -3.59
C GLY A 206 -10.45 -7.08 -3.10
N VAL A 207 -10.25 -6.62 -1.87
CA VAL A 207 -8.95 -6.43 -1.22
C VAL A 207 -8.82 -7.38 -0.02
N CYS A 208 -7.60 -7.57 0.47
CA CYS A 208 -7.27 -8.49 1.56
C CYS A 208 -6.45 -7.75 2.63
N GLY A 209 -6.97 -7.75 3.87
CA GLY A 209 -6.24 -7.27 5.04
C GLY A 209 -5.30 -8.36 5.53
N VAL A 210 -3.99 -8.09 5.60
CA VAL A 210 -2.98 -9.07 6.03
C VAL A 210 -2.41 -8.74 7.40
N PHE A 211 -2.50 -9.70 8.32
CA PHE A 211 -1.95 -9.60 9.67
C PHE A 211 -0.48 -10.02 9.63
N GLN A 212 0.44 -9.16 10.09
CA GLN A 212 1.87 -9.49 10.14
C GLN A 212 2.22 -10.12 11.49
N ASN A 213 2.97 -11.23 11.48
CA ASN A 213 3.60 -11.73 12.70
C ASN A 213 4.85 -10.92 13.07
N HIS A 214 5.01 -10.62 14.34
CA HIS A 214 6.17 -9.89 14.87
C HIS A 214 6.85 -10.67 15.98
N SER A 215 8.13 -10.48 16.21
CA SER A 215 8.78 -10.96 17.43
C SER A 215 8.59 -9.95 18.56
N ALA A 216 8.55 -10.40 19.80
CA ALA A 216 8.70 -9.51 20.95
C ALA A 216 10.04 -8.73 20.91
N PRO A 217 10.12 -7.53 21.52
CA PRO A 217 11.40 -6.89 21.84
C PRO A 217 12.16 -7.73 22.89
N ARG A 218 13.48 -7.58 22.96
CA ARG A 218 14.35 -8.39 23.86
C ARG A 218 14.03 -8.28 25.35
N ASP A 219 13.42 -7.18 25.77
CA ASP A 219 12.99 -6.94 27.14
C ASP A 219 11.55 -7.46 27.41
N HIS A 220 10.89 -8.00 26.38
CA HIS A 220 9.48 -8.39 26.34
C HIS A 220 8.50 -7.29 26.80
N SER A 221 8.93 -6.02 26.82
CA SER A 221 8.19 -4.88 27.36
C SER A 221 6.88 -4.55 26.62
N ARG A 222 6.77 -4.98 25.36
CA ARG A 222 5.58 -4.81 24.52
C ARG A 222 5.40 -6.04 23.64
N ARG A 223 4.49 -6.92 23.98
CA ARG A 223 4.13 -8.07 23.14
C ARG A 223 2.92 -7.72 22.29
N ASN A 224 3.05 -7.84 20.97
CA ASN A 224 1.91 -7.68 20.06
C ASN A 224 1.10 -8.97 19.97
N ALA A 225 -0.18 -8.85 19.64
CA ALA A 225 -0.99 -10.01 19.30
C ALA A 225 -0.44 -10.67 18.03
N GLY A 226 -0.41 -12.00 17.98
CA GLY A 226 0.19 -12.74 16.88
C GLY A 226 1.72 -12.74 16.86
N CYS A 227 2.38 -12.43 18.00
CA CYS A 227 3.80 -12.76 18.18
C CYS A 227 4.00 -14.29 18.28
N ASP A 228 3.17 -14.93 19.09
CA ASP A 228 2.97 -16.37 18.98
C ASP A 228 2.16 -16.66 17.70
N LEU A 229 2.68 -17.54 16.86
CA LEU A 229 2.03 -17.93 15.61
C LEU A 229 0.84 -18.87 15.84
N ALA A 230 0.74 -19.55 16.99
CA ALA A 230 -0.47 -20.27 17.39
C ALA A 230 -1.60 -19.28 17.78
N GLU A 231 -1.30 -18.20 18.48
CA GLU A 231 -2.22 -17.07 18.69
C GLU A 231 -2.63 -16.42 17.37
N LEU A 232 -1.69 -16.19 16.44
CA LEU A 232 -2.03 -15.67 15.10
C LEU A 232 -2.98 -16.62 14.35
N PHE A 233 -2.74 -17.93 14.40
CA PHE A 233 -3.64 -18.92 13.82
C PHE A 233 -5.02 -18.85 14.46
N ASP A 234 -5.12 -18.76 15.79
CA ASP A 234 -6.41 -18.63 16.47
C ASP A 234 -7.15 -17.31 16.15
N ILE A 235 -6.43 -16.25 15.77
CA ILE A 235 -7.01 -15.03 15.19
C ILE A 235 -7.57 -15.30 13.78
N VAL A 236 -6.79 -15.84 12.84
CA VAL A 236 -7.15 -15.86 11.41
C VAL A 236 -7.95 -17.07 10.94
N LYS A 237 -7.86 -18.23 11.61
CA LYS A 237 -8.29 -19.55 11.08
C LYS A 237 -9.73 -19.64 10.55
N ASP A 238 -10.67 -18.88 11.11
CA ASP A 238 -12.10 -18.92 10.76
C ASP A 238 -12.49 -17.83 9.74
N PHE A 239 -11.53 -17.04 9.26
CA PHE A 239 -11.72 -16.09 8.17
C PHE A 239 -11.46 -16.73 6.81
N ASP A 240 -12.16 -16.22 5.79
CA ASP A 240 -11.77 -16.39 4.39
C ASP A 240 -10.36 -15.79 4.17
N PRO A 241 -9.36 -16.60 3.80
CA PRO A 241 -7.99 -16.15 3.52
C PRO A 241 -7.85 -15.02 2.49
N ASP A 242 -8.80 -14.84 1.58
CA ASP A 242 -8.78 -13.77 0.58
C ASP A 242 -9.42 -12.46 1.10
N GLN A 243 -10.06 -12.48 2.27
CA GLN A 243 -10.60 -11.31 2.97
C GLN A 243 -9.68 -10.88 4.11
N ILE A 244 -9.24 -11.84 4.95
CA ILE A 244 -8.27 -11.64 6.04
C ILE A 244 -7.21 -12.75 5.95
N GLY A 245 -5.98 -12.35 5.65
CA GLY A 245 -4.84 -13.24 5.48
C GLY A 245 -3.66 -12.87 6.38
N VAL A 246 -2.49 -13.41 6.07
CA VAL A 246 -1.25 -13.26 6.84
C VAL A 246 -0.13 -12.69 5.95
N ALA A 247 0.60 -11.73 6.50
CA ALA A 247 1.89 -11.26 6.00
C ALA A 247 3.00 -11.99 6.76
N PHE A 248 3.46 -13.13 6.22
CA PHE A 248 4.37 -14.02 6.95
C PHE A 248 5.81 -13.50 6.93
N ASP A 249 6.32 -13.11 8.08
CA ASP A 249 7.66 -12.60 8.32
C ASP A 249 8.52 -13.69 8.97
N LEU A 250 9.35 -14.35 8.17
CA LEU A 250 10.19 -15.46 8.63
C LEU A 250 11.23 -15.01 9.67
N ALA A 251 11.78 -13.81 9.53
CA ALA A 251 12.77 -13.31 10.48
C ALA A 251 12.16 -13.11 11.86
N HIS A 252 10.92 -12.61 11.96
CA HIS A 252 10.19 -12.58 13.23
C HIS A 252 9.81 -13.99 13.73
N ALA A 253 9.44 -14.91 12.84
CA ALA A 253 9.13 -16.30 13.22
C ALA A 253 10.36 -17.04 13.81
N LEU A 254 11.53 -16.89 13.20
CA LEU A 254 12.81 -17.45 13.66
C LEU A 254 13.27 -16.88 15.01
N VAL A 255 12.84 -15.66 15.36
CA VAL A 255 13.15 -15.03 16.66
C VAL A 255 12.26 -15.55 17.78
N GLU A 256 10.94 -15.64 17.56
CA GLU A 256 10.00 -16.07 18.62
C GLU A 256 9.95 -17.61 18.76
N HIS A 257 10.05 -18.37 17.66
CA HIS A 257 9.82 -19.83 17.62
C HIS A 257 11.07 -20.66 17.30
N GLY A 258 12.21 -20.01 17.04
CA GLY A 258 13.45 -20.71 16.71
C GLY A 258 13.30 -21.61 15.47
N ASP A 259 13.76 -22.86 15.57
CA ASP A 259 13.62 -23.85 14.49
C ASP A 259 12.20 -24.46 14.41
N GLY A 260 11.36 -24.26 15.43
CA GLY A 260 9.97 -24.75 15.48
C GLY A 260 8.99 -23.98 14.58
N TRP A 261 9.44 -22.94 13.89
CA TRP A 261 8.62 -22.11 12.99
C TRP A 261 7.84 -22.92 11.94
N HIS A 262 8.35 -24.09 11.52
CA HIS A 262 7.76 -24.92 10.47
C HIS A 262 6.37 -25.47 10.85
N GLU A 263 6.17 -25.94 12.09
CA GLU A 263 4.87 -26.43 12.57
C GLU A 263 3.81 -25.33 12.56
N HIS A 264 4.22 -24.10 12.88
CA HIS A 264 3.36 -22.94 12.84
C HIS A 264 3.08 -22.48 11.39
N PHE A 265 4.08 -22.56 10.50
CA PHE A 265 3.90 -22.30 9.08
C PHE A 265 2.91 -23.27 8.44
N GLU A 266 3.01 -24.58 8.73
CA GLU A 266 2.08 -25.60 8.20
C GLU A 266 0.61 -25.29 8.55
N ARG A 267 0.36 -24.76 9.75
CA ARG A 267 -0.97 -24.34 10.20
C ARG A 267 -1.42 -23.03 9.53
N LEU A 268 -0.52 -22.09 9.30
CA LEU A 268 -0.84 -20.77 8.74
C LEU A 268 -0.86 -20.72 7.20
N GLN A 269 -0.28 -21.71 6.51
CA GLN A 269 0.03 -21.64 5.07
C GLN A 269 -1.17 -21.29 4.18
N GLN A 270 -2.38 -21.73 4.54
CA GLN A 270 -3.61 -21.44 3.78
C GLN A 270 -4.00 -19.95 3.83
N HIS A 271 -3.66 -19.25 4.92
CA HIS A 271 -3.92 -17.83 5.15
C HIS A 271 -2.78 -16.92 4.65
N ILE A 272 -1.61 -17.43 4.29
CA ILE A 272 -0.50 -16.60 3.79
C ILE A 272 -0.89 -15.91 2.49
N ARG A 273 -0.72 -14.59 2.44
CA ARG A 273 -1.09 -13.72 1.31
C ARG A 273 -0.04 -12.69 0.93
N VAL A 274 0.85 -12.34 1.85
CA VAL A 274 2.10 -11.65 1.56
C VAL A 274 3.21 -12.37 2.34
N VAL A 275 4.45 -12.34 1.85
CA VAL A 275 5.62 -12.82 2.59
C VAL A 275 6.61 -11.67 2.73
N TYR A 276 7.07 -11.44 3.95
CA TYR A 276 8.03 -10.40 4.28
C TYR A 276 9.43 -11.00 4.35
N VAL A 277 10.33 -10.42 3.57
CA VAL A 277 11.68 -10.92 3.30
C VAL A 277 12.69 -9.95 3.92
N LYS A 278 13.26 -10.36 5.04
CA LYS A 278 14.42 -9.76 5.72
C LYS A 278 15.20 -10.88 6.38
N ASP A 279 16.47 -10.65 6.68
CA ASP A 279 17.32 -11.67 7.31
C ASP A 279 17.55 -11.35 8.79
N VAL A 280 17.85 -12.39 9.57
CA VAL A 280 18.11 -12.27 11.00
C VAL A 280 19.25 -13.19 11.43
N GLN A 281 20.22 -12.63 12.13
CA GLN A 281 21.10 -13.41 12.99
C GLN A 281 20.43 -13.54 14.36
N ARG A 282 20.01 -14.75 14.71
CA ARG A 282 19.41 -15.05 16.01
C ARG A 282 20.39 -14.68 17.15
N PRO A 283 19.89 -14.20 18.31
CA PRO A 283 18.49 -14.22 18.73
C PRO A 283 17.62 -13.05 18.26
N SER A 284 18.13 -11.96 17.65
CA SER A 284 17.23 -10.88 17.17
C SER A 284 17.84 -9.83 16.21
N ARG A 285 19.07 -10.00 15.70
CA ARG A 285 19.74 -8.93 14.94
C ARG A 285 19.35 -9.03 13.48
N PHE A 286 18.52 -8.11 12.98
CA PHE A 286 18.29 -8.02 11.53
C PHE A 286 19.58 -7.65 10.80
N VAL A 287 19.80 -8.26 9.64
CA VAL A 287 21.02 -8.16 8.83
C VAL A 287 20.69 -8.20 7.33
N GLN A 288 21.70 -8.01 6.49
CA GLN A 288 21.56 -8.10 5.03
C GLN A 288 21.20 -9.54 4.60
N LEU A 289 20.38 -9.69 3.54
CA LEU A 289 20.03 -11.01 3.01
C LEU A 289 21.29 -11.81 2.66
N GLY A 290 21.45 -12.98 3.29
CA GLY A 290 22.61 -13.86 3.14
C GLY A 290 23.58 -13.86 4.32
N GLU A 291 23.42 -12.93 5.28
CA GLU A 291 24.25 -12.87 6.50
C GLU A 291 23.61 -13.55 7.72
N GLY A 292 22.32 -13.90 7.65
CA GLY A 292 21.55 -14.50 8.74
C GLY A 292 21.07 -15.92 8.46
N ASP A 293 20.00 -16.31 9.16
CA ASP A 293 19.41 -17.65 9.10
C ASP A 293 18.34 -17.83 8.00
N PHE A 294 17.82 -16.77 7.36
CA PHE A 294 16.74 -16.89 6.37
C PHE A 294 17.11 -17.87 5.24
N GLY A 295 18.30 -17.68 4.65
CA GLY A 295 18.82 -18.50 3.56
C GLY A 295 19.22 -19.94 3.93
N ARG A 296 19.02 -20.33 5.20
CA ARG A 296 19.23 -21.70 5.71
C ARG A 296 17.91 -22.47 5.86
N THR A 297 16.77 -21.79 5.78
CA THR A 297 15.42 -22.39 5.81
C THR A 297 14.99 -22.90 4.44
N ASP A 298 13.89 -23.66 4.40
CA ASP A 298 13.26 -24.14 3.17
C ASP A 298 11.97 -23.36 2.80
N LEU A 299 11.70 -22.20 3.42
CA LEU A 299 10.47 -21.42 3.19
C LEU A 299 10.20 -21.15 1.70
N LEU A 300 11.24 -20.83 0.91
CA LEU A 300 11.06 -20.56 -0.52
C LEU A 300 10.69 -21.84 -1.30
N GLN A 301 11.15 -23.02 -0.86
CA GLN A 301 10.74 -24.32 -1.37
C GLN A 301 9.29 -24.62 -0.98
N LEU A 302 8.86 -24.28 0.23
CA LEU A 302 7.46 -24.41 0.67
C LEU A 302 6.53 -23.52 -0.17
N LEU A 303 6.87 -22.24 -0.34
CA LEU A 303 6.12 -21.30 -1.18
C LEU A 303 6.09 -21.75 -2.66
N ALA A 304 7.16 -22.35 -3.17
CA ALA A 304 7.18 -22.94 -4.50
C ALA A 304 6.22 -24.14 -4.62
N LYS A 305 6.21 -25.07 -3.65
CA LYS A 305 5.26 -26.20 -3.57
C LYS A 305 3.81 -25.71 -3.51
N MET A 306 3.54 -24.64 -2.75
CA MET A 306 2.22 -23.99 -2.64
C MET A 306 1.77 -23.25 -3.92
N ASN A 307 2.63 -23.16 -4.95
CA ASN A 307 2.43 -22.29 -6.11
C ASN A 307 2.15 -20.82 -5.75
N TYR A 308 2.84 -20.31 -4.73
CA TYR A 308 2.75 -18.91 -4.31
C TYR A 308 3.14 -17.94 -5.44
N ARG A 309 2.33 -16.90 -5.66
CA ARG A 309 2.53 -15.85 -6.70
C ARG A 309 2.26 -14.41 -6.19
N ALA A 310 1.86 -14.25 -4.94
CA ALA A 310 1.60 -12.93 -4.34
C ALA A 310 2.92 -12.22 -3.98
N PRO A 311 2.92 -10.94 -3.58
CA PRO A 311 4.16 -10.17 -3.39
C PRO A 311 5.13 -10.74 -2.34
N LEU A 312 6.42 -10.51 -2.58
CA LEU A 312 7.48 -10.59 -1.58
C LEU A 312 7.86 -9.16 -1.19
N SER A 313 7.61 -8.73 0.06
CA SER A 313 8.02 -7.40 0.52
C SER A 313 9.43 -7.45 1.09
N LEU A 314 10.37 -6.72 0.49
CA LEU A 314 11.76 -6.62 0.94
C LEU A 314 11.88 -5.56 2.04
N HIS A 315 12.20 -5.99 3.26
CA HIS A 315 12.31 -5.13 4.44
C HIS A 315 13.78 -4.91 4.84
N ILE A 316 14.27 -3.69 4.65
CA ILE A 316 15.60 -3.27 5.12
C ILE A 316 15.42 -2.64 6.51
N GLU A 317 15.54 -3.47 7.55
CA GLU A 317 15.31 -3.11 8.96
C GLU A 317 16.58 -3.22 9.82
N TYR A 318 17.74 -3.02 9.19
CA TYR A 318 19.08 -3.02 9.78
C TYR A 318 19.83 -1.71 9.45
N ASP A 319 21.01 -1.48 10.05
CA ASP A 319 21.83 -0.31 9.73
C ASP A 319 22.52 -0.50 8.37
N TRP A 320 21.82 -0.11 7.32
CA TRP A 320 22.10 -0.48 5.93
C TRP A 320 23.25 0.27 5.27
N ALA A 321 23.68 1.39 5.86
CA ALA A 321 24.94 2.09 5.56
C ALA A 321 25.27 3.06 6.71
N PRO A 322 26.56 3.29 7.03
CA PRO A 322 26.99 4.32 7.97
C PRO A 322 26.36 5.66 7.65
N LYS A 323 25.88 6.39 8.67
CA LYS A 323 24.99 7.55 8.51
C LYS A 323 25.48 8.58 7.50
N ASP A 324 26.76 8.93 7.55
CA ASP A 324 27.37 9.96 6.70
C ASP A 324 27.58 9.51 5.23
N SER A 325 27.31 8.24 4.93
CA SER A 325 27.35 7.63 3.59
C SER A 325 25.97 7.24 3.04
N ARG A 326 24.89 7.55 3.75
CA ARG A 326 23.52 7.25 3.33
C ARG A 326 23.07 8.23 2.23
N SER A 327 22.90 7.72 1.01
CA SER A 327 22.45 8.46 -0.17
C SER A 327 21.51 7.61 -1.04
N LYS A 328 20.96 8.18 -2.13
CA LYS A 328 20.17 7.42 -3.10
C LYS A 328 20.99 6.28 -3.70
N GLU A 329 22.25 6.55 -4.04
CA GLU A 329 23.17 5.64 -4.72
C GLU A 329 23.58 4.47 -3.81
N THR A 330 23.87 4.74 -2.53
CA THR A 330 24.18 3.68 -1.56
C THR A 330 22.95 2.85 -1.21
N LEU A 331 21.76 3.46 -1.12
CA LEU A 331 20.50 2.72 -0.97
C LEU A 331 20.21 1.80 -2.16
N VAL A 332 20.33 2.29 -3.41
CA VAL A 332 20.19 1.49 -4.63
C VAL A 332 21.19 0.34 -4.67
N LYS A 333 22.44 0.56 -4.24
CA LYS A 333 23.45 -0.51 -4.11
C LYS A 333 22.98 -1.57 -3.09
N THR A 334 22.57 -1.18 -1.90
CA THR A 334 22.12 -2.12 -0.86
C THR A 334 20.89 -2.91 -1.30
N ILE A 335 19.91 -2.27 -1.95
CA ILE A 335 18.73 -2.99 -2.48
C ILE A 335 19.15 -3.98 -3.57
N LYS A 336 20.04 -3.60 -4.50
CA LYS A 336 20.58 -4.51 -5.54
C LYS A 336 21.25 -5.75 -4.94
N GLU A 337 22.04 -5.59 -3.88
CA GLU A 337 22.71 -6.72 -3.23
C GLU A 337 21.72 -7.69 -2.59
N ASN A 338 20.72 -7.17 -1.86
CA ASN A 338 19.63 -7.98 -1.32
C ASN A 338 18.80 -8.66 -2.43
N ARG A 339 18.41 -7.90 -3.46
CA ARG A 339 17.63 -8.40 -4.61
C ARG A 339 18.37 -9.47 -5.41
N ARG A 340 19.69 -9.39 -5.51
CA ARG A 340 20.58 -10.42 -6.08
C ARG A 340 20.56 -11.70 -5.26
N VAL A 341 20.69 -11.61 -3.93
CA VAL A 341 20.66 -12.79 -3.04
C VAL A 341 19.28 -13.47 -3.06
N LEU A 342 18.20 -12.70 -2.95
CA LEU A 342 16.84 -13.24 -3.09
C LEU A 342 16.63 -13.90 -4.46
N GLY A 343 17.13 -13.28 -5.54
CA GLY A 343 17.11 -13.88 -6.88
C GLY A 343 17.87 -15.21 -6.97
N GLN A 344 19.03 -15.32 -6.32
CA GLN A 344 19.82 -16.55 -6.25
C GLN A 344 19.18 -17.65 -5.39
N TRP A 345 18.33 -17.29 -4.42
CA TRP A 345 17.52 -18.28 -3.69
C TRP A 345 16.29 -18.72 -4.50
N LEU A 346 15.55 -17.77 -5.08
CA LEU A 346 14.39 -18.07 -5.93
C LEU A 346 14.77 -18.95 -7.14
N ALA A 347 15.94 -18.73 -7.74
CA ALA A 347 16.44 -19.56 -8.85
C ALA A 347 16.79 -21.01 -8.46
N LYS A 348 16.82 -21.38 -7.17
CA LYS A 348 17.05 -22.75 -6.70
C LYS A 348 15.76 -23.54 -6.43
N VAL A 349 14.60 -22.87 -6.43
CA VAL A 349 13.30 -23.47 -6.05
C VAL A 349 12.28 -23.44 -7.19
N ASN A 350 12.66 -22.88 -8.35
CA ASN A 350 11.83 -22.67 -9.53
C ASN A 350 12.08 -23.77 -10.57
#